data_AF-A0ABD0XCV3-F1
#
_entry.id   AF-A0ABD0XCV3-F1
#
_cell.length_a   1.000
_cell.length_b   1.000
_cell.length_c   1.000
_cell.angle_alpha   90.00
_cell.angle_beta   90.00
_cell.angle_gamma   90.00
#
_symmetry.space_group_name_H-M   'P 1'
#
loop_
_entity.id
_entity.type
_entity.pdbx_description
1 polymer ?
#
loop_
_entity_poly.entity_id
_entity_poly.type
_entity_poly.pdbx_seq_one_letter_code
_entity_poly.pdbx_strand_id
1 'polypeptide(L)'
;KINWICVWKVPKLVCGRSLLQVGLPNVYLEAAGLDPYSAHLADSSCSAHEDRNGAVWFQVERMEGRCGNTLKTNITHAVYSNSLFVYPVDGRNGSQPFGIPFSCVYPLETDSSLDVPIIPYSPADHGLLGVGAKASTAMSLYQDSEVQRFVVILEDCYTTEKPSYNDLPRTYLIQNRCPQTQVKVEESGSSLRARFSASLQGEQLYVYMHCSLSLCDKMTSTCTPVCSRRKSRSVSTSIPLKPLTIGPITWVQNLE
;
A
#
# COMPACT_ATOMS: atom_id res chain seq x y z
N LYS A 1 -19.52 -29.66 8.89
CA LYS A 1 -18.72 -28.57 9.48
C LYS A 1 -17.73 -28.11 8.43
N ILE A 2 -18.01 -27.00 7.76
CA ILE A 2 -17.14 -26.44 6.71
C ILE A 2 -16.01 -25.69 7.43
N ASN A 3 -14.77 -26.05 7.11
CA ASN A 3 -13.58 -25.43 7.67
C ASN A 3 -13.13 -24.34 6.68
N TRP A 4 -13.38 -23.08 7.00
CA TRP A 4 -12.93 -21.96 6.18
C TRP A 4 -11.43 -21.76 6.39
N ILE A 5 -10.65 -21.77 5.31
CA ILE A 5 -9.22 -21.46 5.34
C ILE A 5 -8.99 -20.31 4.36
N CYS A 6 -8.40 -19.22 4.83
CA CYS A 6 -8.03 -18.09 3.97
C CYS A 6 -6.84 -18.48 3.08
N VAL A 7 -7.05 -18.50 1.76
CA VAL A 7 -5.99 -18.71 0.75
C VAL A 7 -5.77 -17.45 -0.06
N TRP A 8 -4.50 -17.11 -0.31
CA TRP A 8 -4.10 -15.95 -1.10
C TRP A 8 -4.11 -16.31 -2.58
N LYS A 9 -4.85 -15.55 -3.41
CA LYS A 9 -4.92 -15.74 -4.88
C LYS A 9 -4.01 -14.79 -5.67
N VAL A 10 -3.19 -13.99 -5.01
CA VAL A 10 -2.27 -13.03 -5.64
C VAL A 10 -0.87 -13.16 -5.05
N PRO A 11 0.19 -12.83 -5.80
CA PRO A 11 1.55 -12.74 -5.27
C PRO A 11 1.60 -11.82 -4.04
N LYS A 12 2.32 -12.26 -3.00
CA LYS A 12 2.43 -11.53 -1.73
C LYS A 12 3.84 -10.99 -1.55
N LEU A 13 3.98 -9.68 -1.34
CA LEU A 13 5.25 -9.02 -1.04
C LEU A 13 5.37 -8.73 0.47
N VAL A 14 6.52 -9.05 1.05
CA VAL A 14 6.88 -8.72 2.44
C VAL A 14 8.20 -7.94 2.44
N CYS A 15 8.14 -6.70 2.93
CA CYS A 15 9.29 -5.81 3.06
C CYS A 15 9.89 -5.91 4.47
N GLY A 16 10.81 -6.85 4.65
CA GLY A 16 11.51 -7.05 5.92
C GLY A 16 12.67 -6.07 6.15
N ARG A 17 13.21 -6.04 7.37
CA ARG A 17 14.31 -5.12 7.72
C ARG A 17 15.62 -5.42 6.97
N SER A 18 15.88 -6.70 6.71
CA SER A 18 17.09 -7.20 6.04
C SER A 18 16.79 -8.01 4.77
N LEU A 19 15.58 -8.53 4.62
CA LEU A 19 15.18 -9.40 3.52
C LEU A 19 13.90 -8.86 2.87
N LEU A 20 13.84 -8.91 1.53
CA LEU A 20 12.64 -8.72 0.74
C LEU A 20 12.14 -10.12 0.35
N GLN A 21 10.85 -10.40 0.54
CA GLN A 21 10.29 -11.71 0.23
C GLN A 21 9.06 -11.59 -0.67
N VAL A 22 9.00 -12.42 -1.69
CA VAL A 22 7.84 -12.52 -2.59
C VAL A 22 7.35 -13.96 -2.59
N GLY A 23 6.10 -14.15 -2.17
CA GLY A 23 5.41 -15.43 -2.19
C GLY A 23 4.51 -15.55 -3.40
N LEU A 24 4.69 -16.61 -4.18
CA LEU A 24 3.91 -16.94 -5.36
C LEU A 24 2.98 -18.12 -5.04
N PRO A 25 1.66 -17.91 -4.90
CA PRO A 25 0.74 -19.02 -4.61
C PRO A 25 0.62 -19.95 -5.81
N ASN A 26 0.77 -21.26 -5.60
CA ASN A 26 0.79 -22.27 -6.67
C ASN A 26 -0.51 -22.24 -7.49
N VAL A 27 -1.65 -22.12 -6.80
CA VAL A 27 -2.99 -22.07 -7.40
C VAL A 27 -3.13 -20.93 -8.42
N TYR A 28 -2.43 -19.80 -8.23
CA TYR A 28 -2.48 -18.67 -9.16
C TYR A 28 -1.67 -18.93 -10.43
N LEU A 29 -0.50 -19.56 -10.30
CA LEU A 29 0.43 -19.76 -11.41
C LEU A 29 0.10 -21.00 -12.24
N GLU A 30 -0.40 -22.06 -11.61
CA GLU A 30 -0.90 -23.25 -12.30
C GLU A 30 -2.08 -22.92 -13.21
N ALA A 31 -3.02 -22.08 -12.74
CA ALA A 31 -4.14 -21.60 -13.55
C ALA A 31 -3.69 -20.75 -14.75
N ALA A 32 -2.50 -20.15 -14.68
CA ALA A 32 -1.89 -19.34 -15.73
C ALA A 32 -0.92 -20.14 -16.63
N GLY A 33 -0.73 -21.44 -16.40
CA GLY A 33 0.23 -22.28 -17.15
C GLY A 33 1.70 -21.96 -16.86
N LEU A 34 2.00 -21.35 -15.71
CA LEU A 34 3.33 -20.95 -15.27
C LEU A 34 3.88 -21.92 -14.23
N ASP A 35 5.18 -22.21 -14.30
CA ASP A 35 5.90 -23.02 -13.30
C ASP A 35 6.44 -22.11 -12.19
N PRO A 36 5.87 -22.14 -10.97
CA PRO A 36 6.33 -21.30 -9.86
C PRO A 36 7.77 -21.60 -9.43
N TYR A 37 8.28 -22.81 -9.67
CA TYR A 37 9.63 -23.25 -9.28
C TYR A 37 10.70 -22.82 -10.28
N SER A 38 10.30 -22.44 -11.50
CA SER A 38 11.19 -21.95 -12.55
C SER A 38 11.70 -20.52 -12.31
N ALA A 39 11.14 -19.83 -11.32
CA ALA A 39 11.32 -18.40 -11.21
C ALA A 39 12.70 -17.98 -10.68
N HIS A 40 13.14 -16.80 -11.09
CA HIS A 40 14.37 -16.17 -10.60
C HIS A 40 14.23 -14.65 -10.53
N LEU A 41 15.10 -14.00 -9.76
CA LEU A 41 15.17 -12.54 -9.68
C LEU A 41 15.84 -11.93 -10.92
N ALA A 42 16.06 -10.61 -10.95
CA ALA A 42 16.75 -9.96 -12.08
C ALA A 42 18.13 -10.57 -12.41
N ASP A 43 18.82 -11.12 -11.41
CA ASP A 43 19.93 -12.04 -11.61
C ASP A 43 19.43 -13.49 -11.73
N SER A 44 19.66 -14.13 -12.87
CA SER A 44 19.21 -15.50 -13.14
C SER A 44 19.86 -16.56 -12.27
N SER A 45 20.99 -16.25 -11.62
CA SER A 45 21.60 -17.14 -10.62
C SER A 45 20.83 -17.16 -9.30
N CYS A 46 19.94 -16.19 -9.06
CA CYS A 46 19.14 -16.08 -7.85
C CYS A 46 17.75 -16.71 -8.02
N SER A 47 17.71 -18.04 -8.00
CA SER A 47 16.50 -18.87 -8.08
C SER A 47 16.17 -19.63 -6.79
N ALA A 48 16.95 -19.43 -5.72
CA ALA A 48 16.72 -20.09 -4.44
C ALA A 48 15.36 -19.71 -3.84
N HIS A 49 14.60 -20.71 -3.41
CA HIS A 49 13.24 -20.54 -2.90
C HIS A 49 12.88 -21.54 -1.79
N GLU A 50 11.81 -21.23 -1.07
CA GLU A 50 11.25 -22.05 0.01
C GLU A 50 9.76 -22.32 -0.23
N ASP A 51 9.31 -23.55 0.00
CA ASP A 51 7.90 -23.91 -0.04
C ASP A 51 7.23 -23.64 1.30
N ARG A 52 6.22 -22.75 1.31
CA ARG A 52 5.49 -22.43 2.54
C ARG A 52 4.02 -22.16 2.26
N ASN A 53 3.17 -22.99 2.87
CA ASN A 53 1.70 -22.87 2.84
C ASN A 53 1.10 -22.85 1.42
N GLY A 54 1.61 -23.69 0.51
CA GLY A 54 1.11 -23.78 -0.87
C GLY A 54 1.55 -22.60 -1.77
N ALA A 55 2.62 -21.92 -1.40
CA ALA A 55 3.26 -20.87 -2.17
C ALA A 55 4.78 -21.06 -2.18
N VAL A 56 5.39 -20.74 -3.31
CA VAL A 56 6.86 -20.71 -3.47
C VAL A 56 7.36 -19.31 -3.10
N TRP A 57 8.28 -19.23 -2.15
CA TRP A 57 8.81 -17.98 -1.61
C TRP A 57 10.22 -17.71 -2.09
N PHE A 58 10.40 -16.58 -2.74
CA PHE A 58 11.69 -16.05 -3.16
C PHE A 58 12.12 -14.95 -2.19
N GLN A 59 13.40 -14.94 -1.83
CA GLN A 59 13.94 -13.95 -0.91
C GLN A 59 15.28 -13.38 -1.37
N VAL A 60 15.49 -12.11 -1.07
CA VAL A 60 16.72 -11.38 -1.39
C VAL A 60 17.08 -10.43 -0.27
N GLU A 61 18.38 -10.31 0.01
CA GLU A 61 18.87 -9.31 0.95
C GLU A 61 18.55 -7.89 0.46
N ARG A 62 18.17 -7.02 1.38
CA ARG A 62 17.89 -5.60 1.14
C ARG A 62 19.22 -4.84 0.95
N MET A 63 19.89 -5.12 -0.16
CA MET A 63 21.17 -4.55 -0.55
C MET A 63 21.14 -4.23 -2.05
N GLU A 64 21.69 -3.07 -2.42
CA GLU A 64 21.87 -2.70 -3.83
C GLU A 64 22.81 -3.68 -4.53
N GLY A 65 22.50 -4.04 -5.78
CA GLY A 65 23.27 -4.97 -6.61
C GLY A 65 23.03 -6.45 -6.28
N ARG A 66 22.58 -6.80 -5.07
CA ARG A 66 22.33 -8.21 -4.71
C ARG A 66 21.16 -8.78 -5.53
N CYS A 67 21.43 -9.84 -6.29
CA CYS A 67 20.44 -10.47 -7.19
C CYS A 67 19.77 -9.48 -8.16
N GLY A 68 20.50 -8.44 -8.58
CA GLY A 68 19.98 -7.38 -9.44
C GLY A 68 19.02 -6.40 -8.74
N ASN A 69 19.00 -6.36 -7.41
CA ASN A 69 18.30 -5.31 -6.66
C ASN A 69 18.82 -3.92 -7.06
N THR A 70 17.90 -2.99 -7.27
CA THR A 70 18.21 -1.58 -7.49
C THR A 70 17.78 -0.76 -6.29
N LEU A 71 18.58 0.25 -5.92
CA LEU A 71 18.28 1.19 -4.85
C LEU A 71 18.10 2.58 -5.44
N LYS A 72 16.92 3.18 -5.21
CA LYS A 72 16.67 4.59 -5.48
C LYS A 72 16.42 5.30 -4.17
N THR A 73 17.35 6.17 -3.78
CA THR A 73 17.20 7.02 -2.60
C THR A 73 16.77 8.42 -3.00
N ASN A 74 15.75 8.92 -2.33
CA ASN A 74 15.44 10.35 -2.25
C ASN A 74 15.72 10.83 -0.82
N ILE A 75 15.51 12.10 -0.52
CA ILE A 75 15.70 12.71 0.81
C ILE A 75 14.85 11.96 1.87
N THR A 76 13.65 11.51 1.52
CA THR A 76 12.67 10.96 2.48
C THR A 76 12.57 9.44 2.46
N HIS A 77 12.99 8.77 1.39
CA HIS A 77 12.77 7.33 1.19
C HIS A 77 13.93 6.64 0.47
N ALA A 78 14.20 5.41 0.87
CA ALA A 78 14.96 4.43 0.12
C ALA A 78 14.01 3.42 -0.50
N VAL A 79 14.00 3.32 -1.83
CA VAL A 79 13.18 2.37 -2.58
C VAL A 79 14.09 1.27 -3.12
N TYR A 80 13.84 0.03 -2.69
CA TYR A 80 14.49 -1.16 -3.24
C TYR A 80 13.55 -1.80 -4.25
N SER A 81 14.02 -2.04 -5.47
CA SER A 81 13.21 -2.60 -6.56
C SER A 81 13.91 -3.76 -7.24
N ASN A 82 13.14 -4.77 -7.63
CA ASN A 82 13.58 -5.94 -8.40
C ASN A 82 12.38 -6.55 -9.14
N SER A 83 12.59 -7.56 -9.98
CA SER A 83 11.54 -8.27 -10.69
C SER A 83 11.77 -9.77 -10.58
N LEU A 84 10.67 -10.52 -10.38
CA LEU A 84 10.66 -11.97 -10.53
C LEU A 84 10.29 -12.33 -11.96
N PHE A 85 10.99 -13.29 -12.55
CA PHE A 85 10.74 -13.81 -13.88
C PHE A 85 10.30 -15.26 -13.76
N VAL A 86 9.08 -15.57 -14.18
CA VAL A 86 8.48 -16.91 -14.09
C VAL A 86 8.29 -17.49 -15.50
N TYR A 87 8.65 -18.74 -15.71
CA TYR A 87 8.58 -19.40 -17.02
C TYR A 87 7.37 -20.34 -17.13
N PRO A 88 6.83 -20.52 -18.34
CA PRO A 88 5.77 -21.52 -18.58
C PRO A 88 6.30 -22.95 -18.44
N VAL A 89 5.41 -23.87 -18.01
CA VAL A 89 5.72 -25.29 -17.77
C VAL A 89 6.25 -25.99 -19.04
N ASP A 90 5.72 -25.62 -20.21
CA ASP A 90 6.06 -26.25 -21.50
C ASP A 90 7.32 -25.67 -22.17
N GLY A 91 8.19 -25.01 -21.39
CA GLY A 91 9.28 -24.15 -21.86
C GLY A 91 10.12 -24.71 -23.01
N ARG A 92 9.77 -24.35 -24.25
CA ARG A 92 10.71 -24.40 -25.38
C ARG A 92 11.77 -23.34 -25.16
N ASN A 93 13.01 -23.62 -25.56
CA ASN A 93 14.10 -22.64 -25.60
C ASN A 93 13.61 -21.36 -26.32
N GLY A 94 13.47 -20.25 -25.58
CA GLY A 94 13.01 -18.96 -26.11
C GLY A 94 11.63 -18.47 -25.62
N SER A 95 11.01 -19.13 -24.64
CA SER A 95 9.74 -18.66 -24.04
C SER A 95 9.93 -17.34 -23.28
N GLN A 96 9.09 -16.32 -23.55
CA GLN A 96 9.13 -15.04 -22.83
C GLN A 96 8.67 -15.24 -21.38
N PRO A 97 9.48 -14.88 -20.37
CA PRO A 97 9.07 -15.01 -18.98
C PRO A 97 7.98 -13.98 -18.63
N PHE A 98 7.11 -14.37 -17.70
CA PHE A 98 6.19 -13.45 -17.05
C PHE A 98 6.95 -12.68 -15.96
N GLY A 99 7.05 -11.36 -16.13
CA GLY A 99 7.74 -10.47 -15.19
C GLY A 99 6.80 -9.94 -14.11
N ILE A 100 7.16 -10.12 -12.84
CA ILE A 100 6.47 -9.59 -11.66
C ILE A 100 7.41 -8.55 -11.03
N PRO A 101 7.32 -7.27 -11.43
CA PRO A 101 8.10 -6.22 -10.78
C PRO A 101 7.61 -6.01 -9.35
N PHE A 102 8.53 -5.78 -8.43
CA PHE A 102 8.21 -5.45 -7.04
C PHE A 102 9.11 -4.35 -6.49
N SER A 103 8.58 -3.59 -5.52
CA SER A 103 9.31 -2.50 -4.87
C SER A 103 8.95 -2.40 -3.40
N CYS A 104 9.97 -2.26 -2.56
CA CYS A 104 9.85 -2.02 -1.13
C CYS A 104 10.38 -0.64 -0.77
N VAL A 105 9.53 0.16 -0.13
CA VAL A 105 9.84 1.54 0.25
C VAL A 105 10.14 1.60 1.74
N TYR A 106 11.29 2.19 2.08
CA TYR A 106 11.75 2.38 3.45
C TYR A 106 11.89 3.88 3.74
N PRO A 107 11.22 4.41 4.76
CA PRO A 107 11.42 5.79 5.20
C PRO A 107 12.83 5.99 5.75
N LEU A 108 13.50 7.07 5.33
CA LEU A 108 14.84 7.46 5.80
C LEU A 108 14.81 8.37 7.03
N GLU A 109 13.72 9.11 7.24
CA GLU A 109 13.55 10.00 8.40
C GLU A 109 13.02 9.27 9.63
N THR A 110 13.74 9.40 10.74
CA THR A 110 13.41 8.83 12.06
C THR A 110 12.29 9.58 12.79
N ASP A 111 12.10 10.87 12.49
CA ASP A 111 11.08 11.75 13.09
C ASP A 111 9.78 11.84 12.28
N SER A 112 9.67 11.08 11.18
CA SER A 112 8.43 11.01 10.42
C SER A 112 7.36 10.25 11.23
N SER A 113 6.26 10.92 11.55
CA SER A 113 5.15 10.39 12.38
C SER A 113 4.14 9.50 11.61
N LEU A 114 4.34 9.34 10.30
CA LEU A 114 3.51 8.53 9.38
C LEU A 114 3.96 7.05 9.36
N ASP A 115 3.03 6.11 9.51
CA ASP A 115 3.31 4.67 9.31
C ASP A 115 3.20 4.23 7.83
N VAL A 116 2.84 5.15 6.91
CA VAL A 116 2.79 4.91 5.46
C VAL A 116 3.27 6.17 4.72
N PRO A 117 4.25 6.06 3.81
CA PRO A 117 4.74 7.22 3.06
C PRO A 117 3.86 7.61 1.86
N ILE A 118 3.68 8.91 1.63
CA ILE A 118 3.03 9.47 0.44
C ILE A 118 4.05 9.46 -0.71
N ILE A 119 3.87 8.56 -1.67
CA ILE A 119 4.67 8.53 -2.91
C ILE A 119 3.76 8.84 -4.09
N PRO A 120 4.09 9.81 -4.96
CA PRO A 120 3.42 9.97 -6.24
C PRO A 120 3.92 8.88 -7.20
N TYR A 121 3.35 7.69 -7.15
CA TYR A 121 3.58 6.66 -8.18
C TYR A 121 2.63 6.87 -9.37
N SER A 122 3.16 6.66 -10.59
CA SER A 122 2.36 6.61 -11.80
C SER A 122 1.62 5.25 -11.87
N PRO A 123 0.32 5.21 -12.22
CA PRO A 123 -0.46 3.98 -12.33
C PRO A 123 -0.06 3.03 -13.48
N ALA A 124 1.13 3.18 -14.07
CA ALA A 124 1.51 2.54 -15.32
C ALA A 124 2.25 1.20 -15.16
N ASP A 125 2.82 0.90 -13.98
CA ASP A 125 3.57 -0.33 -13.76
C ASP A 125 2.81 -1.24 -12.80
N HIS A 126 2.30 -2.36 -13.32
CA HIS A 126 1.56 -3.41 -12.61
C HIS A 126 2.46 -4.21 -11.62
N GLY A 127 3.16 -3.52 -10.72
CA GLY A 127 4.11 -4.13 -9.78
C GLY A 127 3.60 -4.25 -8.35
N LEU A 128 4.14 -5.22 -7.60
CA LEU A 128 3.89 -5.38 -6.17
C LEU A 128 4.58 -4.25 -5.40
N LEU A 129 3.83 -3.48 -4.63
CA LEU A 129 4.37 -2.41 -3.79
C LEU A 129 4.19 -2.76 -2.31
N GLY A 130 5.26 -2.65 -1.55
CA GLY A 130 5.25 -2.87 -0.12
C GLY A 130 6.01 -1.78 0.63
N VAL A 131 5.67 -1.59 1.90
CA VAL A 131 6.30 -0.62 2.77
C VAL A 131 7.03 -1.35 3.88
N GLY A 132 8.32 -1.06 4.03
CA GLY A 132 9.15 -1.61 5.07
C GLY A 132 9.17 -0.75 6.33
N ALA A 133 9.67 -1.33 7.42
CA ALA A 133 9.82 -0.60 8.68
C ALA A 133 10.82 0.56 8.56
N LYS A 134 10.61 1.62 9.35
CA LYS A 134 11.51 2.77 9.45
C LYS A 134 12.91 2.35 9.86
N ALA A 135 13.91 3.10 9.39
CA ALA A 135 15.26 3.01 9.94
C ALA A 135 15.21 3.35 11.45
N SER A 136 15.78 2.49 12.28
CA SER A 136 15.84 2.69 13.74
C SER A 136 17.26 3.09 14.11
N THR A 137 17.45 4.35 14.48
CA THR A 137 18.64 4.85 15.17
C THR A 137 18.18 5.49 16.47
N ALA A 138 18.68 5.00 17.61
CA ALA A 138 18.47 5.65 18.89
C ALA A 138 19.60 6.67 19.10
N MET A 139 19.32 7.94 18.78
CA MET A 139 20.11 9.08 19.23
C MET A 139 19.15 10.00 19.99
N SER A 140 19.33 10.11 21.30
CA SER A 140 18.56 11.03 22.13
C SER A 140 19.23 12.39 22.14
N LEU A 141 18.56 13.41 21.62
CA LEU A 141 18.78 14.81 22.01
C LEU A 141 17.58 15.67 21.59
N TYR A 142 16.99 16.31 22.60
CA TYR A 142 16.03 17.42 22.63
C TYR A 142 14.75 17.33 21.78
N GLN A 143 13.62 17.16 22.48
CA GLN A 143 12.25 17.25 21.98
C GLN A 143 12.00 18.64 21.36
N ASP A 144 11.85 18.71 20.03
CA ASP A 144 11.48 19.94 19.34
C ASP A 144 9.97 20.20 19.47
N SER A 145 9.61 21.38 19.97
CA SER A 145 8.25 21.83 20.22
C SER A 145 7.42 22.07 18.94
N GLU A 146 8.06 22.15 17.77
CA GLU A 146 7.39 22.46 16.50
C GLU A 146 6.57 21.28 15.92
N VAL A 147 6.91 20.02 16.24
CA VAL A 147 6.22 18.82 15.71
C VAL A 147 4.80 18.65 16.29
N GLN A 148 4.48 19.35 17.39
CA GLN A 148 3.16 19.28 18.03
C GLN A 148 2.13 20.28 17.47
N ARG A 149 2.55 21.19 16.57
CA ARG A 149 1.71 22.27 16.04
C ARG A 149 0.68 21.80 15.02
N PHE A 150 1.06 20.88 14.14
CA PHE A 150 0.21 20.44 13.04
C PHE A 150 -0.41 19.07 13.29
N VAL A 151 -1.61 18.86 12.74
CA VAL A 151 -2.31 17.57 12.72
C VAL A 151 -2.88 17.28 11.35
N VAL A 152 -3.01 16.00 11.04
CA VAL A 152 -3.61 15.53 9.79
C VAL A 152 -5.11 15.37 9.97
N ILE A 153 -5.89 15.87 9.02
CA ILE A 153 -7.34 15.75 8.96
C ILE A 153 -7.75 15.00 7.70
N LEU A 154 -8.68 14.05 7.84
CA LEU A 154 -9.39 13.43 6.73
C LEU A 154 -10.39 14.44 6.14
N GLU A 155 -10.21 14.84 4.88
CA GLU A 155 -11.14 15.75 4.19
C GLU A 155 -12.26 14.97 3.51
N ASP A 156 -11.91 14.24 2.45
CA ASP A 156 -12.85 13.45 1.67
C ASP A 156 -12.26 12.08 1.45
N CYS A 157 -12.99 11.02 1.81
CA CYS A 157 -12.66 9.65 1.42
C CYS A 157 -13.84 9.06 0.64
N TYR A 158 -13.57 8.46 -0.52
CA TYR A 158 -14.60 7.88 -1.38
C TYR A 158 -14.07 6.68 -2.14
N THR A 159 -14.97 5.87 -2.69
CA THR A 159 -14.62 4.75 -3.55
C THR A 159 -15.06 4.95 -4.99
N THR A 160 -14.35 4.32 -5.91
CA THR A 160 -14.61 4.27 -7.36
C THR A 160 -14.35 2.85 -7.87
N GLU A 161 -14.83 2.52 -9.06
CA GLU A 161 -14.55 1.24 -9.72
C GLU A 161 -13.24 1.25 -10.54
N LYS A 162 -12.59 2.43 -10.64
CA LYS A 162 -11.44 2.68 -11.51
C LYS A 162 -10.29 3.32 -10.74
N PRO A 163 -9.04 3.14 -11.18
CA PRO A 163 -7.86 3.58 -10.42
C PRO A 163 -7.69 5.10 -10.31
N SER A 164 -8.34 5.90 -11.16
CA SER A 164 -8.20 7.34 -11.14
C SER A 164 -9.13 7.97 -10.10
N TYR A 165 -8.56 8.79 -9.21
CA TYR A 165 -9.31 9.54 -8.19
C TYR A 165 -10.30 10.55 -8.81
N ASN A 166 -10.09 10.93 -10.07
CA ASN A 166 -11.02 11.83 -10.76
C ASN A 166 -12.27 11.13 -11.28
N ASP A 167 -12.28 9.80 -11.29
CA ASP A 167 -13.33 9.03 -11.94
C ASP A 167 -14.66 9.11 -11.18
N LEU A 168 -15.74 8.83 -11.91
CA LEU A 168 -17.12 8.74 -11.44
C LEU A 168 -17.65 7.35 -11.79
N PRO A 169 -18.61 6.79 -11.03
CA PRO A 169 -19.25 7.35 -9.83
C PRO A 169 -18.35 7.29 -8.59
N ARG A 170 -18.56 8.23 -7.64
CA ARG A 170 -17.89 8.26 -6.34
C ARG A 170 -18.87 7.95 -5.22
N THR A 171 -18.54 6.96 -4.41
CA THR A 171 -19.29 6.64 -3.20
C THR A 171 -18.52 7.15 -1.98
N TYR A 172 -19.01 8.21 -1.34
CA TYR A 172 -18.30 8.83 -0.22
C TYR A 172 -18.42 8.01 1.06
N LEU A 173 -17.28 7.80 1.71
CA LEU A 173 -17.12 7.24 3.05
C LEU A 173 -16.98 8.36 4.08
N ILE A 174 -16.20 9.39 3.74
CA ILE A 174 -16.03 10.62 4.51
C ILE A 174 -16.21 11.76 3.52
N GLN A 175 -17.03 12.75 3.88
CA GLN A 175 -17.25 13.91 3.02
C GLN A 175 -17.22 15.18 3.86
N ASN A 176 -16.44 16.18 3.44
CA ASN A 176 -16.22 17.42 4.19
C ASN A 176 -15.87 17.14 5.67
N ARG A 177 -14.93 16.22 5.89
CA ARG A 177 -14.40 15.79 7.20
C ARG A 177 -15.37 14.99 8.07
N CYS A 178 -16.54 14.65 7.54
CA CYS A 178 -17.57 13.93 8.30
C CYS A 178 -17.80 12.52 7.76
N PRO A 179 -17.77 11.49 8.63
CA PRO A 179 -17.99 10.11 8.22
C PRO A 179 -19.46 9.84 7.90
N GLN A 180 -19.69 8.94 6.94
CA GLN A 180 -20.99 8.30 6.73
C GLN A 180 -21.28 7.27 7.83
N THR A 181 -22.52 6.82 7.91
CA THR A 181 -23.01 5.89 8.96
C THR A 181 -22.24 4.57 9.02
N GLN A 182 -21.74 4.08 7.88
CA GLN A 182 -20.97 2.83 7.78
C GLN A 182 -19.47 2.99 8.10
N VAL A 183 -19.05 4.17 8.55
CA VAL A 183 -17.64 4.52 8.78
C VAL A 183 -17.45 4.94 10.23
N LYS A 184 -16.44 4.37 10.88
CA LYS A 184 -15.99 4.75 12.22
C LYS A 184 -14.60 5.39 12.11
N VAL A 185 -14.50 6.67 12.45
CA VAL A 185 -13.21 7.38 12.53
C VAL A 185 -12.57 7.05 13.88
N GLU A 186 -11.38 6.48 13.84
CA GLU A 186 -10.58 6.14 15.03
C GLU A 186 -9.66 7.31 15.41
N GLU A 187 -9.11 8.00 14.40
CA GLU A 187 -8.14 9.08 14.59
C GLU A 187 -8.22 10.08 13.42
N SER A 188 -8.41 11.37 13.72
CA SER A 188 -8.36 12.48 12.74
C SER A 188 -8.31 13.82 13.50
N GLY A 189 -7.36 14.69 13.16
CA GLY A 189 -7.23 16.02 13.78
C GLY A 189 -6.66 16.04 15.20
N SER A 190 -6.18 14.90 15.71
CA SER A 190 -5.58 14.77 17.04
C SER A 190 -4.05 14.61 16.99
N SER A 191 -3.54 13.93 15.97
CA SER A 191 -2.12 13.69 15.74
C SER A 191 -1.78 13.88 14.25
N LEU A 192 -0.56 13.54 13.86
CA LEU A 192 -0.15 13.47 12.46
C LEU A 192 -0.61 12.16 11.76
N ARG A 193 -1.50 11.39 12.38
CA ARG A 193 -2.06 10.14 11.87
C ARG A 193 -3.56 10.28 11.64
N ALA A 194 -4.05 9.52 10.68
CA ALA A 194 -5.46 9.42 10.36
C ALA A 194 -5.85 7.95 10.19
N ARG A 195 -6.91 7.52 10.88
CA ARG A 195 -7.39 6.14 10.89
C ARG A 195 -8.90 6.10 10.89
N PHE A 196 -9.47 5.27 10.03
CA PHE A 196 -10.90 4.95 10.02
C PHE A 196 -11.11 3.51 9.59
N SER A 197 -12.23 2.93 10.02
CA SER A 197 -12.70 1.63 9.58
C SER A 197 -14.05 1.79 8.88
N ALA A 198 -14.25 1.10 7.76
CA ALA A 198 -15.49 1.16 6.98
C ALA A 198 -15.96 -0.23 6.61
N SER A 199 -17.28 -0.45 6.63
CA SER A 199 -17.89 -1.64 6.05
C SER A 199 -18.33 -1.31 4.63
N LEU A 200 -17.71 -1.97 3.64
CA LEU A 200 -18.05 -1.83 2.22
C LEU A 200 -19.03 -2.96 1.83
N GLN A 201 -20.03 -2.66 1.00
CA GLN A 201 -20.93 -3.68 0.45
C GLN A 201 -20.35 -4.22 -0.88
N GLY A 202 -20.31 -5.54 -1.02
CA GLY A 202 -19.55 -6.24 -2.06
C GLY A 202 -20.32 -6.54 -3.34
N GLU A 203 -20.90 -5.53 -3.98
CA GLU A 203 -21.51 -5.72 -5.31
C GLU A 203 -20.49 -5.54 -6.46
N GLN A 204 -19.39 -4.83 -6.23
CA GLN A 204 -18.41 -4.46 -7.27
C GLN A 204 -17.17 -5.36 -7.23
N LEU A 205 -16.71 -5.85 -8.39
CA LEU A 205 -15.54 -6.75 -8.50
C LEU A 205 -14.21 -6.08 -8.11
N TYR A 206 -14.06 -4.78 -8.39
CA TYR A 206 -12.88 -3.97 -8.10
C TYR A 206 -13.30 -2.63 -7.51
N VAL A 207 -12.79 -2.31 -6.33
CA VAL A 207 -13.08 -1.05 -5.63
C VAL A 207 -11.76 -0.35 -5.32
N TYR A 208 -11.59 0.88 -5.81
CA TYR A 208 -10.49 1.75 -5.42
C TYR A 208 -11.02 2.74 -4.39
N MET A 209 -10.22 3.04 -3.38
CA MET A 209 -10.53 4.00 -2.34
C MET A 209 -9.57 5.19 -2.46
N HIS A 210 -10.12 6.39 -2.44
CA HIS A 210 -9.38 7.62 -2.55
C HIS A 210 -9.60 8.46 -1.30
N CYS A 211 -8.55 9.05 -0.73
CA CYS A 211 -8.65 9.94 0.42
C CYS A 211 -7.85 11.23 0.19
N SER A 212 -8.52 12.37 0.34
CA SER A 212 -7.91 13.69 0.45
C SER A 212 -7.63 14.00 1.93
N LEU A 213 -6.43 14.51 2.19
CA LEU A 213 -5.95 14.85 3.53
C LEU A 213 -5.54 16.32 3.56
N SER A 214 -5.61 16.93 4.73
CA SER A 214 -5.10 18.29 4.93
C SER A 214 -4.35 18.43 6.25
N LEU A 215 -3.39 19.36 6.28
CA LEU A 215 -2.69 19.75 7.51
C LEU A 215 -3.42 20.90 8.17
N CYS A 216 -3.72 20.74 9.46
CA CYS A 216 -4.35 21.74 10.30
C CYS A 216 -3.39 22.19 11.39
N ASP A 217 -3.27 23.51 11.55
CA ASP A 217 -2.52 24.15 12.61
C ASP A 217 -3.41 24.31 13.85
N LYS A 218 -3.06 23.60 14.92
CA LYS A 218 -3.80 23.62 16.20
C LYS A 218 -3.75 25.00 16.88
N MET A 219 -2.76 25.83 16.57
CA MET A 219 -2.61 27.14 17.21
C MET A 219 -3.54 28.19 16.60
N THR A 220 -3.91 28.04 15.33
CA THR A 220 -4.66 29.06 14.59
C THR A 220 -6.06 28.62 14.20
N SER A 221 -6.35 27.31 14.24
CA SER A 221 -7.60 26.75 13.74
C SER A 221 -8.12 25.60 14.62
N THR A 222 -9.43 25.35 14.54
CA THR A 222 -10.04 24.17 15.17
C THR A 222 -9.91 22.96 14.25
N CYS A 223 -9.15 21.96 14.69
CA CYS A 223 -8.83 20.79 13.87
C CYS A 223 -9.80 19.61 14.04
N THR A 224 -10.75 19.71 14.97
CA THR A 224 -11.80 18.71 15.18
C THR A 224 -13.01 19.03 14.29
N PRO A 225 -13.45 18.11 13.42
CA PRO A 225 -14.59 18.36 12.56
C PRO A 225 -15.89 18.43 13.35
N VAL A 226 -16.74 19.42 13.05
CA VAL A 226 -18.08 19.55 13.62
C VAL A 226 -19.10 19.03 12.63
N CYS A 227 -19.56 17.81 12.84
CA CYS A 227 -20.54 17.16 11.99
C CYS A 227 -21.97 17.49 12.43
N SER A 228 -22.45 18.67 12.02
CA SER A 228 -23.84 19.10 12.20
C SER A 228 -24.65 18.88 10.92
N ARG A 229 -25.97 18.63 11.06
CA ARG A 229 -26.89 18.54 9.91
C ARG A 229 -27.01 19.86 9.13
N ARG A 230 -26.63 20.98 9.73
CA ARG A 230 -26.54 22.29 9.06
C ARG A 230 -25.14 22.44 8.46
N LYS A 231 -25.07 22.64 7.14
CA LYS A 231 -23.83 22.99 6.41
C LYS A 231 -23.27 24.29 6.99
N SER A 232 -22.21 24.19 7.79
CA SER A 232 -21.38 25.34 8.13
C SER A 232 -20.51 25.66 6.91
N ARG A 233 -20.48 26.92 6.48
CA ARG A 233 -19.49 27.41 5.51
C ARG A 233 -18.20 27.67 6.27
N SER A 234 -17.38 26.65 6.50
CA SER A 234 -16.00 26.85 6.92
C SER A 234 -15.12 27.04 5.69
N VAL A 235 -14.35 28.13 5.66
CA VAL A 235 -13.23 28.27 4.75
C VAL A 235 -12.14 27.33 5.25
N SER A 236 -11.77 26.31 4.48
CA SER A 236 -10.63 25.46 4.83
C SER A 236 -9.34 26.26 4.63
N THR A 237 -8.74 26.71 5.72
CA THR A 237 -7.39 27.32 5.76
C THR A 237 -6.28 26.27 5.72
N SER A 238 -6.63 25.00 5.54
CA SER A 238 -5.73 23.86 5.57
C SER A 238 -5.07 23.61 4.21
N ILE A 239 -3.78 23.27 4.23
CA ILE A 239 -3.01 22.98 3.02
C ILE A 239 -3.45 21.61 2.48
N PRO A 240 -4.02 21.53 1.25
CA PRO A 240 -4.50 20.27 0.70
C PRO A 240 -3.32 19.40 0.26
N LEU A 241 -3.36 18.12 0.63
CA LEU A 241 -2.42 17.11 0.16
C LEU A 241 -2.94 16.42 -1.10
N LYS A 242 -2.03 15.83 -1.89
CA LYS A 242 -2.43 15.02 -3.05
C LYS A 242 -3.26 13.81 -2.57
N PRO A 243 -4.42 13.51 -3.20
CA PRO A 243 -5.25 12.39 -2.80
C PRO A 243 -4.49 11.05 -2.85
N LEU A 244 -4.59 10.28 -1.78
CA LEU A 244 -4.09 8.91 -1.69
C LEU A 244 -5.08 7.96 -2.38
N THR A 245 -4.58 6.99 -3.14
CA THR A 245 -5.39 5.92 -3.74
C THR A 245 -4.95 4.56 -3.19
N ILE A 246 -5.91 3.74 -2.76
CA ILE A 246 -5.73 2.38 -2.25
C ILE A 246 -6.63 1.45 -3.06
N GLY A 247 -6.07 0.43 -3.71
CA GLY A 247 -6.83 -0.56 -4.45
C GLY A 247 -6.03 -1.27 -5.54
N PRO A 248 -6.67 -2.16 -6.31
CA PRO A 248 -8.08 -2.54 -6.15
C PRO A 248 -8.34 -3.43 -4.92
N ILE A 249 -9.47 -3.19 -4.26
CA ILE A 249 -10.09 -4.04 -3.25
C ILE A 249 -11.08 -4.95 -4.00
N THR A 250 -10.93 -6.26 -3.90
CA THR A 250 -11.77 -7.22 -4.63
C THR A 250 -12.57 -8.11 -3.69
N TRP A 251 -13.79 -8.45 -4.09
CA TRP A 251 -14.65 -9.42 -3.40
C TRP A 251 -14.61 -10.74 -4.16
N VAL A 252 -14.44 -11.85 -3.46
CA VAL A 252 -14.42 -13.18 -4.08
C VAL A 252 -15.63 -13.97 -3.62
N GLN A 253 -16.48 -14.35 -4.57
CA GLN A 253 -17.54 -15.34 -4.35
C GLN A 253 -16.93 -16.73 -4.54
N ASN A 254 -17.12 -17.62 -3.57
CA ASN A 254 -16.82 -19.05 -3.75
C ASN A 254 -18.02 -19.69 -4.48
N LEU A 255 -17.78 -20.20 -5.68
CA LEU A 255 -18.61 -21.27 -6.25
C LEU A 255 -17.98 -22.58 -5.78
N GLU A 256 -18.78 -23.40 -5.13
CA GLU A 256 -18.45 -24.80 -4.78
C GLU A 256 -18.08 -25.63 -6.02
#